data_AF-A0A314ZU03-F1
#
_entry.id   AF-A0A314ZU03-F1
#
_cell.length_a   1.000
_cell.length_b   1.000
_cell.length_c   1.000
_cell.angle_alpha   90.00
_cell.angle_beta   90.00
_cell.angle_gamma   90.00
#
_symmetry.space_group_name_H-M   'P 1'
#
loop_
_entity.id
_entity.type
_entity.pdbx_description
1 polymer ?
#
loop_
_entity_poly.entity_id
_entity_poly.type
_entity_poly.pdbx_seq_one_letter_code
_entity_poly.pdbx_strand_id
1 'polypeptide(L)'
;MVDEFEMARLSGRGGAGLQTLIHHPPHPDSLVFGKTMSYGPPLISVTSFSRRGNSIITAKQQHLTYGSPLRIAIAFGLPKVMTGAILAHEMMHAWFRLRGIRTGQLELKVEEGMCQVIGRKWLEWLEAQDCKTSSAIIEQAQFQRNLIETYKYVVDMHSSYEYGYGFREAKWAVEKYKLHKTIDHILTYRKLPG
;
A
#
# COMPACT_ATOMS: atom_id res chain seq x y z
N MET A 1 -3.74 2.80 2.56
CA MET A 1 -2.41 2.89 1.91
C MET A 1 -2.64 3.72 0.67
N VAL A 2 -2.08 4.93 0.58
CA VAL A 2 -2.49 5.88 -0.48
C VAL A 2 -1.26 6.62 -1.02
N ASP A 3 -0.95 6.35 -2.28
CA ASP A 3 0.00 7.10 -3.09
C ASP A 3 -0.72 8.26 -3.81
N GLU A 4 -0.69 9.45 -3.21
CA GLU A 4 -1.24 10.68 -3.82
C GLU A 4 -0.54 11.05 -5.15
N PHE A 5 0.67 10.51 -5.38
CA PHE A 5 1.51 10.90 -6.49
C PHE A 5 1.21 10.14 -7.79
N GLU A 6 0.75 8.88 -7.71
CA GLU A 6 0.21 8.17 -8.89
C GLU A 6 -1.11 8.81 -9.36
N MET A 7 -1.93 9.33 -8.44
CA MET A 7 -3.14 10.10 -8.78
C MET A 7 -2.83 11.39 -9.55
N ALA A 8 -1.79 12.13 -9.14
CA ALA A 8 -1.33 13.34 -9.84
C ALA A 8 -0.79 13.05 -11.24
N ARG A 9 -0.27 11.83 -11.45
CA ARG A 9 0.33 11.41 -12.72
C ARG A 9 -0.69 10.98 -13.78
N LEU A 10 -1.81 10.43 -13.32
CA LEU A 10 -2.89 9.94 -14.18
C LEU A 10 -3.95 11.01 -14.45
N SER A 11 -4.05 12.03 -13.59
CA SER A 11 -5.11 13.05 -13.68
C SER A 11 -4.82 14.18 -14.66
N GLY A 12 -3.57 14.52 -14.98
CA GLY A 12 -3.23 15.44 -16.09
C GLY A 12 -4.19 16.64 -16.29
N ARG A 13 -4.72 17.23 -15.22
CA ARG A 13 -5.63 18.38 -15.21
C ARG A 13 -5.73 18.88 -13.77
N GLY A 14 -5.29 20.11 -13.56
CA GLY A 14 -5.40 20.79 -12.27
C GLY A 14 -6.86 21.12 -11.93
N GLY A 15 -7.08 21.42 -10.64
CA GLY A 15 -8.27 22.13 -10.19
C GLY A 15 -9.01 21.45 -9.04
N ALA A 16 -8.75 21.96 -7.84
CA ALA A 16 -9.64 22.16 -6.70
C ALA A 16 -10.89 21.27 -6.51
N GLY A 17 -10.99 20.70 -5.30
CA GLY A 17 -12.26 20.51 -4.61
C GLY A 17 -12.58 19.07 -4.25
N LEU A 18 -12.35 18.69 -2.99
CA LEU A 18 -13.34 17.96 -2.20
C LEU A 18 -12.97 18.01 -0.72
N GLN A 19 -13.55 18.97 -0.03
CA GLN A 19 -13.57 19.04 1.42
C GLN A 19 -15.03 18.83 1.83
N THR A 20 -15.37 17.67 2.39
CA THR A 20 -16.29 17.49 3.54
C THR A 20 -16.75 16.03 3.72
N LEU A 21 -17.00 15.68 5.00
CA LEU A 21 -17.74 14.55 5.57
C LEU A 21 -16.94 13.36 6.13
N ILE A 22 -16.22 13.59 7.25
CA ILE A 22 -16.01 12.59 8.31
C ILE A 22 -16.03 13.32 9.68
N HIS A 23 -16.84 12.86 10.63
CA HIS A 23 -17.11 13.52 11.92
C HIS A 23 -15.97 13.45 12.96
N HIS A 24 -14.81 12.90 12.60
CA HIS A 24 -13.50 13.15 13.22
C HIS A 24 -12.43 12.87 12.16
N PRO A 25 -11.48 13.77 11.90
CA PRO A 25 -10.45 13.50 10.90
C PRO A 25 -9.53 12.38 11.41
N PRO A 26 -9.25 11.31 10.62
CA PRO A 26 -8.04 10.54 10.84
C PRO A 26 -6.87 11.54 10.82
N HIS A 27 -5.91 11.37 11.73
CA HIS A 27 -4.77 12.27 11.93
C HIS A 27 -4.22 12.78 10.58
N PRO A 28 -3.84 14.06 10.44
CA PRO A 28 -3.39 14.64 9.16
C PRO A 28 -2.21 13.90 8.50
N ASP A 29 -1.51 13.05 9.25
CA ASP A 29 -0.43 12.16 8.78
C ASP A 29 -0.90 10.75 8.37
N SER A 30 -2.20 10.54 8.13
CA SER A 30 -2.75 9.24 7.71
C SER A 30 -2.49 8.93 6.23
N LEU A 31 -1.84 9.84 5.51
CA LEU A 31 -1.40 9.61 4.13
C LEU A 31 -0.06 8.89 4.10
N VAL A 32 -0.01 7.80 3.33
CA VAL A 32 1.00 6.77 3.48
C VAL A 32 1.46 6.35 2.10
N PHE A 33 2.67 6.75 1.77
CA PHE A 33 3.24 6.62 0.44
C PHE A 33 4.08 5.34 0.29
N GLY A 34 3.61 4.44 -0.56
CA GLY A 34 4.46 3.50 -1.31
C GLY A 34 4.48 3.93 -2.77
N LYS A 35 5.54 3.60 -3.50
CA LYS A 35 5.62 3.83 -4.96
C LYS A 35 6.27 2.65 -5.64
N THR A 36 5.57 2.01 -6.57
CA THR A 36 6.16 0.96 -7.42
C THR A 36 6.67 1.46 -8.78
N MET A 37 6.46 2.72 -9.14
CA MET A 37 6.88 3.22 -10.46
C MET A 37 7.26 4.71 -10.46
N SER A 38 8.56 5.00 -10.48
CA SER A 38 9.05 6.36 -10.78
C SER A 38 9.56 6.44 -12.22
N TYR A 39 8.94 7.31 -13.02
CA TYR A 39 9.66 8.02 -14.08
C TYR A 39 9.75 9.47 -13.59
N GLY A 40 10.71 9.72 -12.72
CA GLY A 40 10.84 10.96 -11.97
C GLY A 40 12.27 11.10 -11.45
N PRO A 41 12.59 12.23 -10.80
CA PRO A 41 13.94 12.52 -10.29
C PRO A 41 14.46 11.40 -9.38
N PRO A 42 15.79 11.31 -9.18
CA PRO A 42 16.40 10.25 -8.38
C PRO A 42 15.75 10.13 -7.01
N LEU A 43 15.39 8.90 -6.64
CA LEU A 43 14.91 8.60 -5.29
C LEU A 43 16.07 8.78 -4.31
N ILE A 44 15.79 9.46 -3.20
CA ILE A 44 16.70 9.56 -2.08
C ILE A 44 16.52 8.33 -1.20
N SER A 45 17.52 7.45 -1.17
CA SER A 45 17.55 6.35 -0.20
C SER A 45 18.17 6.81 1.10
N VAL A 46 17.49 6.50 2.22
CA VAL A 46 18.01 6.68 3.57
C VAL A 46 18.90 5.49 3.92
N THR A 47 20.22 5.68 3.90
CA THR A 47 21.17 4.60 4.23
C THR A 47 21.60 4.61 5.69
N SER A 48 21.37 5.72 6.40
CA SER A 48 21.58 5.81 7.85
C SER A 48 20.77 6.96 8.43
N PHE A 49 20.27 6.76 9.65
CA PHE A 49 19.55 7.78 10.42
C PHE A 49 20.00 7.74 11.88
N SER A 50 19.80 8.84 12.60
CA SER A 50 19.91 8.91 14.05
C SER A 50 18.66 9.58 14.63
N ARG A 51 18.42 9.37 15.92
CA ARG A 51 17.32 10.02 16.64
C ARG A 51 17.89 11.00 17.64
N ARG A 52 17.40 12.24 17.63
CA ARG A 52 17.73 13.28 18.61
C ARG A 52 16.43 13.79 19.23
N GLY A 53 16.12 13.37 20.45
CA GLY A 53 14.83 13.65 21.08
C GLY A 53 13.68 13.04 20.26
N ASN A 54 12.74 13.87 19.81
CA ASN A 54 11.62 13.47 18.94
C ASN A 54 11.90 13.62 17.44
N SER A 55 13.11 14.06 17.06
CA SER A 55 13.49 14.26 15.67
C SER A 55 14.30 13.10 15.13
N ILE A 56 13.97 12.67 13.92
CA ILE A 56 14.77 11.73 13.12
C ILE A 56 15.67 12.56 12.20
N ILE A 57 16.98 12.36 12.31
CA ILE A 57 17.98 13.00 11.47
C ILE A 57 18.48 11.95 10.48
N THR A 58 18.29 12.19 9.19
CA THR A 58 18.83 11.33 8.14
C THR A 58 20.28 11.73 7.87
N ALA A 59 21.22 10.82 8.12
CA ALA A 59 22.65 11.13 8.08
C ALA A 59 23.31 10.85 6.72
N LYS A 60 22.71 9.98 5.90
CA LYS A 60 23.20 9.69 4.54
C LYS A 60 22.04 9.45 3.59
N GLN A 61 22.09 10.17 2.48
CA GLN A 61 21.13 10.16 1.39
C GLN A 61 21.89 9.75 0.13
N GLN A 62 21.50 8.66 -0.51
CA GLN A 62 22.08 8.27 -1.79
C GLN A 62 21.06 8.54 -2.90
N HIS A 63 21.47 9.31 -3.90
CA HIS A 63 20.73 9.40 -5.16
C HIS A 63 20.94 8.12 -5.94
N LEU A 64 19.85 7.44 -6.22
CA LEU A 64 19.90 6.18 -6.93
C LEU A 64 19.54 6.40 -8.40
N THR A 65 20.56 6.35 -9.26
CA THR A 65 20.41 6.20 -10.71
C THR A 65 20.32 4.72 -11.04
N TYR A 66 19.11 4.22 -11.27
CA TYR A 66 18.88 2.81 -11.58
C TYR A 66 18.53 2.61 -13.04
N GLY A 67 19.20 1.66 -13.71
CA GLY A 67 18.84 1.18 -15.05
C GLY A 67 17.65 0.21 -15.10
N SER A 68 17.05 -0.15 -13.96
CA SER A 68 15.87 -1.03 -13.89
C SER A 68 14.56 -0.23 -13.97
N PRO A 69 13.58 -0.66 -14.78
CA PRO A 69 12.27 -0.02 -14.88
C PRO A 69 11.36 -0.30 -13.66
N LEU A 70 11.66 -1.32 -12.84
CA LEU A 70 10.87 -1.69 -11.67
C LEU A 70 11.59 -1.29 -10.38
N ARG A 71 10.89 -0.55 -9.51
CA ARG A 71 11.42 -0.03 -8.24
C ARG A 71 10.33 -0.10 -7.17
N ILE A 72 10.66 -0.58 -5.98
CA ILE A 72 9.76 -0.48 -4.82
C ILE A 72 10.34 0.56 -3.88
N ALA A 73 9.58 1.60 -3.58
CA ALA A 73 9.93 2.63 -2.62
C ALA A 73 8.86 2.73 -1.53
N ILE A 74 9.29 2.92 -0.29
CA ILE A 74 8.41 3.02 0.88
C ILE A 74 8.91 4.19 1.73
N ALA A 75 7.98 5.00 2.24
CA ALA A 75 8.34 6.08 3.14
C ALA A 75 9.09 5.56 4.38
N PHE A 76 10.21 6.21 4.68
CA PHE A 76 11.03 5.88 5.84
C PHE A 76 10.34 6.35 7.14
N GLY A 77 10.49 5.57 8.22
CA GLY A 77 10.00 5.92 9.56
C GLY A 77 8.57 5.47 9.89
N LEU A 78 7.90 4.76 8.98
CA LEU A 78 6.57 4.20 9.23
C LEU A 78 6.62 3.01 10.22
N PRO A 79 5.57 2.80 11.05
CA PRO A 79 5.46 1.63 11.92
C PRO A 79 5.60 0.32 11.13
N LYS A 80 6.22 -0.71 11.72
CA LYS A 80 6.45 -2.01 11.07
C LYS A 80 5.19 -2.62 10.43
N VAL A 81 4.05 -2.55 11.14
CA VAL A 81 2.74 -3.02 10.66
C VAL A 81 2.39 -2.38 9.32
N MET A 82 2.52 -1.05 9.26
CA MET A 82 2.22 -0.25 8.08
C MET A 82 3.23 -0.48 6.96
N THR A 83 4.53 -0.41 7.26
CA THR A 83 5.61 -0.65 6.30
C THR A 83 5.43 -1.99 5.60
N GLY A 84 5.10 -3.05 6.35
CA GLY A 84 4.87 -4.37 5.78
C GLY A 84 3.63 -4.44 4.89
N ALA A 85 2.53 -3.79 5.28
CA ALA A 85 1.32 -3.75 4.47
C ALA A 85 1.53 -3.01 3.14
N ILE A 86 2.23 -1.86 3.18
CA ILE A 86 2.61 -1.10 1.97
C ILE A 86 3.55 -1.93 1.10
N LEU A 87 4.58 -2.54 1.69
CA LEU A 87 5.51 -3.38 0.93
C LEU A 87 4.77 -4.49 0.20
N ALA A 88 3.83 -5.15 0.87
CA ALA A 88 3.02 -6.20 0.27
C ALA A 88 2.13 -5.66 -0.88
N HIS A 89 1.56 -4.47 -0.71
CA HIS A 89 0.82 -3.75 -1.75
C HIS A 89 1.72 -3.45 -2.98
N GLU A 90 2.88 -2.83 -2.77
CA GLU A 90 3.85 -2.52 -3.83
C GLU A 90 4.41 -3.78 -4.52
N MET A 91 4.62 -4.86 -3.77
CA MET A 91 5.04 -6.15 -4.33
C MET A 91 4.03 -6.72 -5.33
N MET A 92 2.73 -6.43 -5.18
CA MET A 92 1.73 -6.89 -6.13
C MET A 92 1.81 -6.13 -7.47
N HIS A 93 2.03 -4.81 -7.44
CA HIS A 93 2.37 -4.06 -8.66
C HIS A 93 3.62 -4.64 -9.34
N ALA A 94 4.68 -4.88 -8.56
CA ALA A 94 5.91 -5.45 -9.06
C ALA A 94 5.69 -6.83 -9.70
N TRP A 95 4.88 -7.68 -9.06
CA TRP A 95 4.52 -8.98 -9.58
C TRP A 95 3.78 -8.88 -10.92
N PHE A 96 2.79 -8.00 -11.06
CA PHE A 96 2.11 -7.78 -12.34
C PHE A 96 3.09 -7.41 -13.47
N ARG A 97 4.05 -6.52 -13.17
CA ARG A 97 5.08 -6.10 -14.12
C ARG A 97 5.99 -7.27 -14.52
N LEU A 98 6.42 -8.11 -13.56
CA LEU A 98 7.20 -9.32 -13.82
C LEU A 98 6.44 -10.35 -14.66
N ARG A 99 5.10 -10.35 -14.57
CA ARG A 99 4.22 -11.20 -15.40
C ARG A 99 3.84 -10.57 -16.74
N GLY A 100 4.50 -9.48 -17.14
CA GLY A 100 4.32 -8.85 -18.44
C GLY A 100 3.09 -7.94 -18.54
N ILE A 101 2.42 -7.62 -17.42
CA ILE A 101 1.40 -6.58 -17.38
C ILE A 101 2.11 -5.22 -17.22
N ARG A 102 2.25 -4.46 -18.29
CA ARG A 102 2.80 -3.09 -18.29
C ARG A 102 1.83 -2.10 -17.66
N THR A 103 2.37 -0.95 -17.23
CA THR A 103 1.61 0.19 -16.72
C THR A 103 0.46 0.57 -17.65
N GLY A 104 -0.73 0.79 -17.10
CA GLY A 104 -1.93 1.18 -17.85
C GLY A 104 -2.60 0.05 -18.64
N GLN A 105 -2.11 -1.19 -18.56
CA GLN A 105 -2.77 -2.35 -19.18
C GLN A 105 -3.87 -2.97 -18.31
N LEU A 106 -3.98 -2.55 -17.06
CA LEU A 106 -5.11 -2.84 -16.19
C LEU A 106 -5.85 -1.55 -15.90
N GLU A 107 -7.16 -1.65 -15.75
CA GLU A 107 -7.94 -0.58 -15.14
C GLU A 107 -7.41 -0.36 -13.71
N LEU A 108 -7.26 0.90 -13.28
CA LEU A 108 -6.70 1.24 -11.98
C LEU A 108 -7.42 0.53 -10.85
N LYS A 109 -8.75 0.42 -10.88
CA LYS A 109 -9.51 -0.29 -9.85
C LYS A 109 -9.15 -1.78 -9.75
N VAL A 110 -8.78 -2.42 -10.86
CA VAL A 110 -8.39 -3.84 -10.88
C VAL A 110 -6.98 -3.99 -10.31
N GLU A 111 -6.06 -3.12 -10.74
CA GLU A 111 -4.68 -3.13 -10.28
C GLU A 111 -4.60 -2.77 -8.79
N GLU A 112 -5.05 -1.58 -8.40
CA GLU A 112 -5.05 -1.09 -7.03
C GLU A 112 -5.88 -1.95 -6.09
N GLY A 113 -7.03 -2.46 -6.57
CA GLY A 113 -7.87 -3.36 -5.79
C GLY A 113 -7.14 -4.63 -5.38
N MET A 114 -6.40 -5.25 -6.31
CA MET A 114 -5.57 -6.42 -6.00
C MET A 114 -4.39 -6.07 -5.08
N CYS A 115 -3.76 -4.92 -5.28
CA CYS A 115 -2.67 -4.46 -4.41
C CYS A 115 -3.16 -4.23 -2.97
N GLN A 116 -4.35 -3.65 -2.78
CA GLN A 116 -5.00 -3.53 -1.47
C GLN A 116 -5.34 -4.90 -0.87
N VAL A 117 -5.80 -5.88 -1.67
CA VAL A 117 -6.06 -7.25 -1.18
C VAL A 117 -4.78 -7.88 -0.62
N ILE A 118 -3.65 -7.75 -1.31
CA ILE A 118 -2.38 -8.32 -0.82
C ILE A 118 -1.90 -7.61 0.45
N GLY A 119 -1.97 -6.28 0.50
CA GLY A 119 -1.66 -5.54 1.73
C GLY A 119 -2.59 -5.89 2.90
N ARG A 120 -3.89 -6.10 2.64
CA ARG A 120 -4.87 -6.54 3.65
C ARG A 120 -4.58 -7.96 4.16
N LYS A 121 -4.15 -8.87 3.29
CA LYS A 121 -3.74 -10.25 3.66
C LYS A 121 -2.48 -10.27 4.50
N TRP A 122 -1.54 -9.35 4.25
CA TRP A 122 -0.37 -9.18 5.12
C TRP A 122 -0.78 -8.81 6.55
N LEU A 123 -1.75 -7.89 6.73
CA LEU A 123 -2.28 -7.52 8.04
C LEU A 123 -2.93 -8.72 8.76
N GLU A 124 -3.70 -9.55 8.04
CA GLU A 124 -4.32 -10.77 8.58
C GLU A 124 -3.27 -11.79 9.04
N TRP A 125 -2.22 -11.98 8.24
CA TRP A 125 -1.12 -12.87 8.59
C TRP A 125 -0.33 -12.37 9.81
N LEU A 126 -0.14 -11.06 9.92
CA LEU A 126 0.55 -10.46 11.06
C LEU A 126 -0.26 -10.63 12.36
N GLU A 127 -1.56 -10.39 12.30
CA GLU A 127 -2.51 -10.63 13.41
C GLU A 127 -2.47 -12.09 13.89
N ALA A 128 -2.47 -13.05 12.95
CA ALA A 128 -2.42 -14.47 13.25
C ALA A 128 -1.08 -14.99 13.80
N GLN A 129 -0.01 -14.18 13.75
CA GLN A 129 1.27 -14.50 14.37
C GLN A 129 1.41 -13.93 15.78
N ASP A 130 0.80 -12.78 16.05
CA ASP A 130 0.80 -12.16 17.39
C ASP A 130 0.22 -13.14 18.44
N CYS A 131 -0.82 -13.89 18.08
CA CYS A 131 -1.44 -14.88 18.96
C CYS A 131 -0.55 -16.09 19.29
N LYS A 132 0.55 -16.33 18.55
CA LYS A 132 1.44 -17.49 18.73
C LYS A 132 2.69 -17.21 19.55
N THR A 133 3.01 -15.94 19.84
CA THR A 133 4.36 -15.54 20.30
C THR A 133 4.37 -14.79 21.64
N SER A 134 3.25 -14.82 22.39
CA SER A 134 3.00 -13.94 23.56
C SER A 134 3.99 -14.13 24.74
N SER A 135 5.13 -13.45 24.66
CA SER A 135 6.06 -13.10 25.75
C SER A 135 6.30 -11.57 25.85
N ALA A 136 5.52 -10.78 25.11
CA ALA A 136 5.65 -9.32 25.02
C ALA A 136 4.92 -8.59 26.16
N ILE A 137 5.39 -7.39 26.51
CA ILE A 137 4.73 -6.49 27.45
C ILE A 137 3.30 -6.20 26.97
N ILE A 138 2.32 -6.35 27.85
CA ILE A 138 0.88 -6.28 27.56
C ILE A 138 0.51 -5.03 26.75
N GLU A 139 1.08 -3.88 27.11
CA GLU A 139 0.82 -2.60 26.44
C GLU A 139 1.31 -2.56 24.98
N GLN A 140 2.52 -3.08 24.71
CA GLN A 140 3.08 -3.10 23.36
C GLN A 140 2.28 -4.02 22.43
N ALA A 141 1.87 -5.18 22.96
CA ALA A 141 1.03 -6.11 22.23
C ALA A 141 -0.35 -5.48 21.94
N GLN A 142 -0.95 -4.78 22.91
CA GLN A 142 -2.21 -4.09 22.70
C GLN A 142 -2.10 -2.95 21.67
N PHE A 143 -1.04 -2.15 21.73
CA PHE A 143 -0.78 -1.10 20.76
C PHE A 143 -0.66 -1.67 19.34
N GLN A 144 0.08 -2.77 19.18
CA GLN A 144 0.23 -3.44 17.87
C GLN A 144 -1.12 -3.96 17.34
N ARG A 145 -1.94 -4.59 18.18
CA ARG A 145 -3.30 -5.05 17.78
C ARG A 145 -4.18 -3.90 17.33
N ASN A 146 -4.25 -2.82 18.11
CA ASN A 146 -5.02 -1.64 17.76
C ASN A 146 -4.55 -1.03 16.42
N LEU A 147 -3.24 -1.03 16.18
CA LEU A 147 -2.65 -0.53 14.93
C LEU A 147 -3.05 -1.40 13.73
N ILE A 148 -3.01 -2.73 13.88
CA ILE A 148 -3.46 -3.67 12.84
C ILE A 148 -4.94 -3.46 12.53
N GLU A 149 -5.80 -3.43 13.55
CA GLU A 149 -7.24 -3.22 13.39
C GLU A 149 -7.56 -1.89 12.72
N THR A 150 -6.88 -0.82 13.13
CA THR A 150 -7.04 0.51 12.53
C THR A 150 -6.71 0.49 11.04
N TYR A 151 -5.61 -0.13 10.63
CA TYR A 151 -5.25 -0.18 9.21
C TYR A 151 -6.13 -1.11 8.39
N LYS A 152 -6.60 -2.22 8.97
CA LYS A 152 -7.63 -3.07 8.34
C LYS A 152 -8.88 -2.24 8.05
N TYR A 153 -9.35 -1.47 9.03
CA TYR A 153 -10.50 -0.57 8.89
C TYR A 153 -10.28 0.49 7.80
N VAL A 154 -9.11 1.15 7.78
CA VAL A 154 -8.79 2.16 6.76
C VAL A 154 -8.82 1.59 5.34
N VAL A 155 -8.35 0.35 5.14
CA VAL A 155 -8.43 -0.33 3.84
C VAL A 155 -9.88 -0.70 3.52
N ASP A 156 -10.59 -1.32 4.47
CA ASP A 156 -11.95 -1.81 4.26
C ASP A 156 -12.96 -0.68 3.98
N MET A 157 -12.77 0.48 4.63
CA MET A 157 -13.66 1.66 4.54
C MET A 157 -13.14 2.75 3.58
N HIS A 158 -12.12 2.46 2.78
CA HIS A 158 -11.63 3.43 1.82
C HIS A 158 -12.75 3.83 0.84
N SER A 159 -12.95 5.14 0.65
CA SER A 159 -14.08 5.69 -0.09
C SER A 159 -13.81 5.85 -1.59
N SER A 160 -12.54 5.90 -2.00
CA SER A 160 -12.20 6.11 -3.41
C SER A 160 -12.65 4.96 -4.31
N TYR A 161 -12.83 5.27 -5.60
CA TYR A 161 -13.26 4.29 -6.59
C TYR A 161 -12.18 3.23 -6.85
N GLU A 162 -10.94 3.65 -7.08
CA GLU A 162 -9.84 2.76 -7.47
C GLU A 162 -9.41 1.88 -6.30
N TYR A 163 -9.18 2.49 -5.13
CA TYR A 163 -8.63 1.79 -3.97
C TYR A 163 -9.70 1.19 -3.07
N GLY A 164 -10.83 1.88 -2.89
CA GLY A 164 -11.90 1.42 -2.01
C GLY A 164 -12.85 0.47 -2.71
N TYR A 165 -13.49 0.93 -3.78
CA TYR A 165 -14.42 0.11 -4.54
C TYR A 165 -13.67 -1.04 -5.25
N GLY A 166 -12.54 -0.76 -5.90
CA GLY A 166 -11.68 -1.78 -6.49
C GLY A 166 -11.22 -2.84 -5.49
N PHE A 167 -10.87 -2.46 -4.25
CA PHE A 167 -10.55 -3.42 -3.19
C PHE A 167 -11.74 -4.33 -2.87
N ARG A 168 -12.94 -3.78 -2.70
CA ARG A 168 -14.13 -4.57 -2.36
C ARG A 168 -14.48 -5.56 -3.47
N GLU A 169 -14.41 -5.16 -4.73
CA GLU A 169 -14.60 -6.06 -5.88
C GLU A 169 -13.51 -7.14 -5.95
N ALA A 170 -12.24 -6.76 -5.81
CA ALA A 170 -11.11 -7.69 -5.85
C ALA A 170 -11.16 -8.68 -4.68
N LYS A 171 -11.48 -8.21 -3.47
CA LYS A 171 -11.66 -9.04 -2.28
C LYS A 171 -12.77 -10.06 -2.49
N TRP A 172 -13.94 -9.61 -2.96
CA TRP A 172 -15.06 -10.50 -3.27
C TRP A 172 -14.67 -11.58 -4.30
N ALA A 173 -13.98 -11.19 -5.37
CA ALA A 173 -13.49 -12.11 -6.38
C ALA A 173 -12.50 -13.14 -5.79
N VAL A 174 -11.58 -12.70 -4.92
CA VAL A 174 -10.62 -13.59 -4.25
C VAL A 174 -11.30 -14.53 -3.25
N GLU A 175 -12.33 -14.08 -2.54
CA GLU A 175 -13.09 -14.92 -1.61
C GLU A 175 -13.88 -16.00 -2.36
N LYS A 176 -14.54 -15.62 -3.47
CA LYS A 176 -15.32 -16.51 -4.33
C LYS A 176 -14.45 -17.50 -5.11
N TYR A 177 -13.37 -17.03 -5.74
CA TYR A 177 -12.60 -17.82 -6.71
C TYR A 177 -11.24 -18.29 -6.21
N LYS A 178 -10.78 -17.82 -5.04
CA LYS A 178 -9.41 -17.98 -4.52
C LYS A 178 -8.38 -17.12 -5.26
N LEU A 179 -7.37 -16.68 -4.51
CA LEU A 179 -6.36 -15.71 -4.96
C LEU A 179 -5.68 -16.09 -6.28
N HIS A 180 -5.21 -17.34 -6.39
CA HIS A 180 -4.50 -17.79 -7.59
C HIS A 180 -5.38 -17.73 -8.84
N LYS A 181 -6.63 -18.20 -8.76
CA LYS A 181 -7.56 -18.17 -9.91
C LYS A 181 -7.93 -16.74 -10.31
N THR A 182 -8.11 -15.85 -9.33
CA THR A 182 -8.36 -14.43 -9.60
C THR A 182 -7.18 -13.80 -10.35
N ILE A 183 -5.94 -14.07 -9.90
CA ILE A 183 -4.73 -13.59 -10.58
C ILE A 183 -4.62 -14.16 -12.01
N ASP A 184 -4.84 -15.47 -12.19
CA ASP A 184 -4.79 -16.10 -13.51
C ASP A 184 -5.84 -15.50 -14.46
N HIS A 185 -7.03 -15.21 -13.94
CA HIS A 185 -8.07 -14.53 -14.70
C HIS A 185 -7.65 -13.10 -15.11
N ILE A 186 -7.04 -12.32 -14.20
CA ILE A 186 -6.52 -10.98 -14.52
C ILE A 186 -5.39 -11.05 -15.56
N LEU A 187 -4.48 -12.01 -15.44
CA LEU A 187 -3.38 -12.20 -16.40
C LEU A 187 -3.91 -12.48 -17.81
N THR A 188 -4.99 -13.26 -17.90
CA THR A 188 -5.61 -13.67 -19.17
C THR A 188 -6.51 -12.58 -19.75
N TYR A 189 -7.40 -12.00 -18.93
CA TYR A 189 -8.51 -11.16 -19.39
C TYR A 189 -8.42 -9.70 -18.98
N ARG A 190 -7.42 -9.32 -18.16
CA ARG A 190 -7.17 -7.94 -17.71
C ARG A 190 -8.31 -7.31 -16.90
N LYS A 191 -9.19 -8.14 -16.35
CA LYS A 191 -10.33 -7.76 -15.52
C LYS A 191 -10.47 -8.71 -14.34
N LEU A 192 -11.26 -8.33 -13.34
CA LEU A 192 -11.67 -9.24 -12.27
C LEU A 192 -12.69 -10.26 -12.81
N PRO A 193 -12.69 -11.51 -12.29
CA PRO A 193 -13.74 -12.46 -12.58
C PRO A 193 -15.07 -12.00 -11.96
N GLY A 194 -16.13 -11.97 -12.76
CA GLY A 194 -17.52 -11.76 -12.32
C GLY A 194 -18.16 -13.03 -11.76
#